data_AF-A0A8C4PAI1-F1
#
_entry.id   AF-A0A8C4PAI1-F1
#
_cell.length_a   1.000
_cell.length_b   1.000
_cell.length_c   1.000
_cell.angle_alpha   90.00
_cell.angle_beta   90.00
_cell.angle_gamma   90.00
#
_symmetry.space_group_name_H-M   'P 1'
#
loop_
_entity.id
_entity.type
_entity.pdbx_description
1 polymer ?
#
loop_
_entity_poly.entity_id
_entity_poly.type
_entity_poly.pdbx_seq_one_letter_code
_entity_poly.pdbx_strand_id
1 'polypeptide(L)'
;PEQGPALGSWRPANKLTVVPAEPVVPYGGSAQLNCSLACAEGTVQWRGLDTNLGTVVSSAGHSVLRLSNAAVAAEGTKICQGTCGGRHYQHAVDLKVYCNTDPAIPVGTTVSLLGLIVTAVTSHRLWKRFKSQYDLS
;
A
#
# COMPACT_ATOMS: atom_id res chain seq x y z
N PRO A 1 36.78 52.48 21.01
CA PRO A 1 36.00 51.80 19.95
C PRO A 1 35.94 50.30 20.22
N GLU A 2 34.94 49.91 21.00
CA GLU A 2 34.69 48.52 21.42
C GLU A 2 33.98 47.78 20.27
N GLN A 3 34.69 46.84 19.63
CA GLN A 3 34.14 46.02 18.56
C GLN A 3 33.47 44.80 19.19
N GLY A 4 32.15 44.89 19.35
CA GLY A 4 31.31 43.78 19.79
C GLY A 4 31.26 42.66 18.74
N PRO A 5 31.09 41.38 19.16
CA PRO A 5 31.08 40.26 18.25
C PRO A 5 29.80 40.26 17.40
N ALA A 6 29.97 40.01 16.09
CA ALA A 6 28.86 39.86 15.15
C ALA A 6 28.04 38.62 15.54
N LEU A 7 26.81 38.83 15.99
CA LEU A 7 25.85 37.77 16.26
C LEU A 7 25.50 37.10 14.92
N GLY A 8 26.08 35.93 14.66
CA GLY A 8 25.75 35.11 13.51
C GLY A 8 24.24 34.88 13.48
N SER A 9 23.59 35.38 12.42
CA SER A 9 22.16 35.28 12.20
C SER A 9 21.73 33.81 12.16
N TRP A 10 21.24 33.27 13.28
CA TRP A 10 20.58 31.98 13.36
C TRP A 10 19.20 32.08 12.69
N ARG A 11 19.19 32.12 11.35
CA ARG A 11 17.95 31.97 10.58
C ARG A 11 17.64 30.47 10.54
N PRO A 12 16.46 30.03 10.99
CA PRO A 12 16.02 28.67 10.75
C PRO A 12 16.14 28.39 9.25
N ALA A 13 16.92 27.38 8.87
CA ALA A 13 16.98 26.98 7.48
C ALA A 13 15.61 26.44 7.09
N ASN A 14 14.93 27.06 6.11
CA ASN A 14 13.65 26.51 5.65
C ASN A 14 13.91 25.07 5.18
N LYS A 15 13.18 24.12 5.75
CA LYS A 15 13.31 22.69 5.46
C LYS A 15 11.98 22.18 4.92
N LEU A 16 12.05 21.45 3.81
CA LEU A 16 10.91 20.70 3.28
C LEU A 16 10.92 19.29 3.85
N THR A 17 9.81 18.85 4.41
CA THR A 17 9.66 17.52 5.04
C THR A 17 8.41 16.84 4.53
N VAL A 18 8.47 15.51 4.39
CA VAL A 18 7.33 14.66 4.07
C VAL A 18 7.14 13.65 5.21
N VAL A 19 5.89 13.48 5.64
CA VAL A 19 5.51 12.55 6.71
C VAL A 19 4.33 11.68 6.25
N PRO A 20 4.37 10.36 6.44
CA PRO A 20 5.50 9.58 6.96
C PRO A 20 6.68 9.53 5.98
N ALA A 21 7.90 9.32 6.50
CA ALA A 21 9.11 9.19 5.68
C ALA A 21 9.12 7.88 4.88
N GLU A 22 8.50 6.84 5.44
CA GLU A 22 8.33 5.50 4.84
C GLU A 22 6.83 5.19 4.74
N PRO A 23 6.13 5.72 3.72
CA PRO A 23 4.71 5.48 3.56
C PRO A 23 4.43 4.06 3.07
N VAL A 24 3.68 3.31 3.86
CA VAL A 24 3.22 1.95 3.54
C VAL A 24 1.71 1.89 3.68
N VAL A 25 1.02 1.33 2.68
CA VAL A 25 -0.45 1.23 2.66
C VAL A 25 -0.88 -0.14 2.16
N PRO A 26 -1.91 -0.78 2.74
CA PRO A 26 -2.46 -2.00 2.17
C PRO A 26 -3.16 -1.72 0.84
N TYR A 27 -3.19 -2.71 -0.04
CA TYR A 27 -4.00 -2.69 -1.25
C TYR A 27 -5.48 -2.45 -0.90
N GLY A 28 -6.15 -1.55 -1.63
CA GLY A 28 -7.49 -1.06 -1.32
C GLY A 28 -7.58 -0.11 -0.12
N GLY A 29 -6.47 0.14 0.58
CA GLY A 29 -6.39 0.99 1.76
C GLY A 29 -6.37 2.49 1.47
N SER A 30 -6.17 3.27 2.54
CA SER A 30 -6.06 4.72 2.51
C SER A 30 -4.85 5.18 3.31
N ALA A 31 -4.22 6.27 2.84
CA ALA A 31 -3.08 6.87 3.52
C ALA A 31 -3.03 8.39 3.24
N GLN A 32 -2.30 9.12 4.07
CA GLN A 32 -2.03 10.54 3.86
C GLN A 32 -0.55 10.82 3.95
N LEU A 33 -0.04 11.59 3.00
CA LEU A 33 1.32 12.10 3.01
C LEU A 33 1.25 13.61 3.20
N ASN A 34 1.83 14.08 4.29
CA ASN A 34 1.90 15.49 4.65
C ASN A 34 3.24 16.07 4.23
N CYS A 35 3.21 17.04 3.33
CA CYS A 35 4.37 17.82 2.98
C CYS A 35 4.32 19.20 3.63
N SER A 36 5.39 19.60 4.29
CA SER A 36 5.49 20.89 4.98
C SER A 36 6.82 21.57 4.70
N LEU A 37 6.77 22.87 4.44
CA LEU A 37 7.93 23.75 4.31
C LEU A 37 7.89 24.75 5.46
N ALA A 38 8.95 24.81 6.26
CA ALA A 38 9.10 25.78 7.34
C ALA A 38 9.36 27.20 6.78
N CYS A 39 8.35 27.81 6.17
CA CYS A 39 8.38 29.15 5.59
C CYS A 39 6.96 29.74 5.48
N ALA A 40 6.73 30.91 6.08
CA ALA A 40 5.41 31.55 6.17
C ALA A 40 4.80 31.87 4.79
N GLU A 41 5.61 32.39 3.87
CA GLU A 41 5.21 32.73 2.49
C GLU A 41 5.64 31.66 1.47
N GLY A 42 5.83 30.43 1.95
CA GLY A 42 6.27 29.32 1.13
C GLY A 42 5.14 28.71 0.32
N THR A 43 5.43 28.25 -0.89
CA THR A 43 4.51 27.40 -1.66
C THR A 43 4.98 25.95 -1.62
N VAL A 44 4.03 25.01 -1.60
CA VAL A 44 4.31 23.57 -1.55
C VAL A 44 3.33 22.83 -2.46
N GLN A 45 3.83 21.89 -3.25
CA GLN A 45 3.04 21.12 -4.21
C GLN A 45 3.60 19.70 -4.41
N TRP A 46 2.69 18.75 -4.64
CA TRP A 46 3.05 17.41 -5.11
C TRP A 46 3.25 17.39 -6.62
N ARG A 47 4.22 16.61 -7.10
CA ARG A 47 4.55 16.44 -8.52
C ARG A 47 4.54 14.96 -8.90
N GLY A 48 4.27 14.70 -10.18
CA GLY A 48 4.35 13.35 -10.76
C GLY A 48 3.34 12.36 -10.16
N LEU A 49 2.16 12.84 -9.80
CA LEU A 49 1.07 11.98 -9.36
C LEU A 49 0.31 11.52 -10.61
N ASP A 50 0.26 10.21 -10.86
CA ASP A 50 -0.59 9.64 -11.89
C ASP A 50 -2.07 9.98 -11.62
N THR A 51 -2.86 10.03 -12.69
CA THR A 51 -4.22 10.62 -12.72
C THR A 51 -5.26 9.92 -11.84
N ASN A 52 -4.92 8.84 -11.13
CA ASN A 52 -5.81 8.12 -10.21
C ASN A 52 -5.20 7.85 -8.82
N LEU A 53 -4.11 8.52 -8.44
CA LEU A 53 -3.45 8.27 -7.14
C LEU A 53 -4.26 8.78 -5.94
N GLY A 54 -4.96 9.90 -6.07
CA GLY A 54 -5.66 10.51 -4.94
C GLY A 54 -5.97 11.99 -5.12
N THR A 55 -6.33 12.64 -4.01
CA THR A 55 -6.64 14.08 -3.97
C THR A 55 -5.53 14.87 -3.29
N VAL A 56 -5.23 16.06 -3.80
CA VAL A 56 -4.24 16.97 -3.21
C VAL A 56 -4.95 18.19 -2.63
N VAL A 57 -4.64 18.50 -1.37
CA VAL A 57 -5.11 19.71 -0.69
C VAL A 57 -3.89 20.53 -0.28
N SER A 58 -3.80 21.77 -0.77
CA SER A 58 -2.65 22.64 -0.53
C SER A 58 -3.07 23.94 0.16
N SER A 59 -2.19 24.42 1.04
CA SER A 59 -2.26 25.72 1.71
C SER A 59 -0.85 26.33 1.81
N ALA A 60 -0.72 27.55 2.34
CA ALA A 60 0.59 28.18 2.54
C ALA A 60 1.53 27.27 3.34
N GLY A 61 2.71 26.97 2.80
CA GLY A 61 3.72 26.10 3.43
C GLY A 61 3.34 24.62 3.60
N HIS A 62 2.15 24.17 3.19
CA HIS A 62 1.66 22.82 3.46
C HIS A 62 0.90 22.21 2.28
N SER A 63 1.11 20.93 2.00
CA SER A 63 0.34 20.19 1.00
C SER A 63 0.15 18.74 1.42
N VAL A 64 -1.08 18.26 1.38
CA VAL A 64 -1.48 16.91 1.80
C VAL A 64 -1.94 16.12 0.58
N LEU A 65 -1.28 14.98 0.32
CA LEU A 65 -1.73 13.98 -0.64
C LEU A 65 -2.56 12.93 0.10
N ARG A 66 -3.83 12.79 -0.29
CA ARG A 66 -4.76 11.80 0.26
C ARG A 66 -4.99 10.69 -0.74
N LEU A 67 -4.58 9.49 -0.36
CA LEU A 67 -4.73 8.26 -1.15
C LEU A 67 -5.97 7.51 -0.64
N SER A 68 -6.79 7.04 -1.57
CA SER A 68 -7.97 6.22 -1.28
C SER A 68 -8.05 5.07 -2.26
N ASN A 69 -8.43 3.88 -1.77
CA ASN A 69 -8.49 2.67 -2.59
C ASN A 69 -7.15 2.40 -3.30
N ALA A 70 -6.06 2.30 -2.53
CA ALA A 70 -4.71 2.20 -3.06
C ALA A 70 -4.53 0.98 -3.98
N ALA A 71 -4.20 1.22 -5.24
CA ALA A 71 -3.86 0.18 -6.21
C ALA A 71 -2.34 -0.02 -6.30
N VAL A 72 -1.89 -1.14 -6.88
CA VAL A 72 -0.45 -1.38 -7.15
C VAL A 72 0.16 -0.27 -8.01
N ALA A 73 -0.61 0.30 -8.93
CA ALA A 73 -0.19 1.45 -9.75
C ALA A 73 0.08 2.72 -8.93
N ALA A 74 -0.39 2.80 -7.68
CA ALA A 74 -0.06 3.90 -6.79
C ALA A 74 1.35 3.78 -6.19
N GLU A 75 2.00 2.62 -6.23
CA GLU A 75 3.37 2.43 -5.69
C GLU A 75 4.39 3.38 -6.37
N GLY A 76 5.48 3.67 -5.68
CA GLY A 76 6.65 4.37 -6.24
C GLY A 76 6.87 5.77 -5.67
N THR A 77 7.82 6.48 -6.27
CA THR A 77 8.31 7.78 -5.79
C THR A 77 7.24 8.87 -5.82
N LYS A 78 6.98 9.47 -4.66
CA LYS A 78 6.15 10.67 -4.50
C LYS A 78 7.05 11.86 -4.21
N ILE A 79 6.99 12.87 -5.06
CA ILE A 79 7.86 14.04 -4.98
C ILE A 79 7.04 15.23 -4.48
N CYS A 80 7.46 15.80 -3.37
CA CYS A 80 7.00 17.10 -2.92
C CYS A 80 8.05 18.16 -3.25
N GLN A 81 7.61 19.30 -3.78
CA GLN A 81 8.44 20.46 -4.06
C GLN A 81 7.88 21.68 -3.33
N GLY A 82 8.77 22.59 -2.94
CA GLY A 82 8.36 23.87 -2.40
C GLY A 82 9.31 25.00 -2.77
N THR A 83 8.83 26.22 -2.65
CA THR A 83 9.62 27.43 -2.86
C THR A 83 9.47 28.38 -1.70
N CYS A 84 10.55 29.05 -1.33
CA CYS A 84 10.54 30.08 -0.30
C CYS A 84 11.67 31.08 -0.54
N GLY A 85 11.35 32.37 -0.65
CA GLY A 85 12.34 33.45 -0.80
C GLY A 85 13.29 33.25 -2.00
N GLY A 86 12.78 32.75 -3.13
CA GLY A 86 13.58 32.46 -4.33
C GLY A 86 14.38 31.14 -4.28
N ARG A 87 14.34 30.40 -3.17
CA ARG A 87 14.97 29.07 -3.07
C ARG A 87 13.96 27.96 -3.36
N HIS A 88 14.43 26.93 -4.06
CA HIS A 88 13.67 25.71 -4.35
C HIS A 88 14.07 24.57 -3.41
N TYR A 89 13.09 23.78 -3.02
CA TYR A 89 13.24 22.61 -2.17
C TYR A 89 12.51 21.43 -2.79
N GLN A 90 13.05 20.24 -2.61
CA GLN A 90 12.41 19.00 -3.03
C GLN A 90 12.67 17.91 -2.00
N HIS A 91 11.66 17.08 -1.78
CA HIS A 91 11.76 15.89 -0.94
C HIS A 91 10.96 14.76 -1.59
N ALA A 92 11.56 13.58 -1.68
CA ALA A 92 10.96 12.41 -2.30
C ALA A 92 10.83 11.29 -1.26
N VAL A 93 9.71 10.58 -1.30
CA VAL A 93 9.47 9.37 -0.52
C VAL A 93 8.98 8.27 -1.44
N ASP A 94 9.25 7.01 -1.11
CA ASP A 94 8.78 5.87 -1.89
C ASP A 94 7.53 5.26 -1.23
N LEU A 95 6.39 5.33 -1.89
CA LEU A 95 5.14 4.74 -1.40
C LEU A 95 5.13 3.25 -1.69
N LYS A 96 4.99 2.42 -0.65
CA LYS A 96 4.81 0.98 -0.76
C LYS A 96 3.36 0.57 -0.62
N VAL A 97 2.89 -0.26 -1.54
CA VAL A 97 1.58 -0.90 -1.47
C VAL A 97 1.77 -2.39 -1.23
N TYR A 98 1.19 -2.93 -0.16
CA TYR A 98 1.29 -4.36 0.15
C TYR A 98 -0.07 -5.04 0.08
N CYS A 99 -0.11 -6.30 -0.33
CA CYS A 99 -1.31 -7.12 -0.31
C CYS A 99 -1.17 -8.16 0.81
N ASN A 100 -2.06 -8.14 1.79
CA ASN A 100 -2.16 -9.22 2.77
C ASN A 100 -2.95 -10.38 2.14
N THR A 101 -2.24 -11.35 1.57
CA THR A 101 -2.87 -12.61 1.19
C THR A 101 -3.13 -13.41 2.46
N ASP A 102 -4.34 -13.35 3.01
CA ASP A 102 -4.80 -14.37 3.95
C ASP A 102 -4.85 -15.70 3.16
N PRO A 103 -4.11 -16.76 3.57
CA PRO A 103 -4.21 -18.05 2.89
C PRO A 103 -5.64 -18.57 3.07
N ALA A 104 -6.48 -18.33 2.07
CA ALA A 104 -7.77 -18.99 1.94
C ALA A 104 -7.49 -20.50 1.87
N ILE A 105 -7.63 -21.18 3.01
CA ILE A 105 -7.56 -22.63 3.04
C ILE A 105 -8.64 -23.12 2.07
N PRO A 106 -8.30 -23.93 1.05
CA PRO A 106 -9.29 -24.48 0.15
C PRO A 106 -10.24 -25.36 0.96
N VAL A 107 -11.42 -24.83 1.26
CA VAL A 107 -12.56 -25.59 1.78
C VAL A 107 -13.01 -26.49 0.62
N GLY A 108 -12.46 -27.70 0.51
CA GLY A 108 -12.92 -28.58 -0.57
C GLY A 108 -12.24 -29.91 -0.84
N THR A 109 -11.11 -30.28 -0.24
CA THR A 109 -10.47 -31.57 -0.60
C THR A 109 -10.09 -32.43 0.61
N THR A 110 -11.03 -32.66 1.51
CA THR A 110 -11.00 -33.88 2.33
C THR A 110 -11.94 -34.90 1.70
N VAL A 111 -11.48 -35.56 0.63
CA VAL A 111 -12.08 -36.83 0.22
C VAL A 111 -11.84 -37.79 1.38
N SER A 112 -12.89 -38.05 2.15
CA SER A 112 -12.79 -38.95 3.30
C SER A 112 -12.45 -40.35 2.82
N LEU A 113 -11.36 -40.92 3.33
CA LEU A 113 -10.97 -42.31 3.07
C LEU A 113 -12.12 -43.29 3.35
N LEU A 114 -12.94 -42.99 4.35
CA LEU A 114 -14.17 -43.74 4.66
C LEU A 114 -15.16 -43.75 3.49
N GLY A 115 -15.32 -42.63 2.79
CA GLY A 115 -16.17 -42.54 1.59
C GLY A 115 -15.68 -43.44 0.46
N LEU A 116 -14.36 -43.48 0.23
CA LEU A 116 -13.74 -44.36 -0.78
C LEU A 116 -13.88 -45.84 -0.43
N ILE A 117 -13.73 -46.19 0.86
CA ILE A 117 -13.90 -47.57 1.31
C ILE A 117 -15.35 -48.02 1.12
N VAL A 118 -16.33 -47.20 1.49
CA VAL A 118 -17.75 -47.53 1.34
C VAL A 118 -18.11 -47.75 -0.13
N THR A 119 -17.69 -46.85 -1.04
CA THR A 119 -17.99 -46.98 -2.48
C THR A 119 -17.34 -48.22 -3.10
N ALA A 120 -16.11 -48.56 -2.69
CA ALA A 120 -15.44 -49.78 -3.12
C ALA A 120 -16.19 -51.03 -2.64
N VAL A 121 -16.61 -51.07 -1.36
CA VAL A 121 -17.34 -52.20 -0.79
C VAL A 121 -18.71 -52.38 -1.44
N THR A 122 -19.47 -51.30 -1.65
CA THR A 122 -20.78 -51.38 -2.32
C THR A 122 -20.63 -51.84 -3.76
N SER A 123 -19.65 -51.32 -4.50
CA SER A 123 -19.37 -51.72 -5.88
C SER A 123 -18.99 -53.19 -5.97
N HIS A 124 -18.12 -53.67 -5.06
CA HIS A 124 -17.73 -55.07 -5.02
C HIS A 124 -18.91 -56.00 -4.67
N ARG A 125 -19.79 -55.59 -3.72
CA ARG A 125 -20.99 -56.36 -3.39
C ARG A 125 -21.97 -56.43 -4.56
N LEU A 126 -22.19 -55.31 -5.26
CA LEU A 126 -23.02 -55.25 -6.45
C LEU A 126 -22.45 -56.13 -7.56
N TRP A 127 -21.14 -56.05 -7.82
CA TRP A 127 -20.46 -56.91 -8.79
C TRP A 127 -20.66 -58.40 -8.47
N LYS A 128 -20.45 -58.81 -7.21
CA LYS A 128 -20.68 -60.21 -6.82
C LYS A 128 -22.12 -60.65 -7.08
N ARG A 129 -23.10 -59.78 -6.79
CA ARG A 129 -24.51 -60.07 -7.05
C ARG A 129 -24.80 -60.21 -8.54
N PHE A 130 -24.27 -59.32 -9.37
CA PHE A 130 -24.41 -59.43 -10.83
C PHE A 130 -23.75 -60.69 -11.37
N LYS A 131 -22.51 -60.98 -10.99
CA LYS A 131 -21.81 -62.20 -11.44
C LYS A 131 -22.58 -63.47 -11.07
N SER A 132 -23.14 -63.52 -9.86
CA SER A 132 -23.99 -64.63 -9.43
C SER A 132 -25.26 -64.81 -10.26
N GLN A 133 -25.81 -63.76 -10.87
CA GLN A 133 -26.99 -63.85 -11.75
C GLN A 133 -26.63 -64.33 -13.16
N TYR A 134 -25.44 -63.98 -13.66
CA TYR A 134 -24.96 -64.46 -14.97
C TYR A 134 -24.54 -65.94 -14.95
N ASP A 135 -24.03 -66.46 -13.82
CA ASP A 135 -23.61 -67.87 -13.70
C ASP A 135 -24.80 -68.86 -13.54
N LEU A 136 -26.05 -68.37 -13.46
CA LEU A 136 -27.28 -69.17 -13.27
C LEU A 136 -28.19 -69.19 -14.51
N SER A 137 -27.74 -68.67 -15.66
CA SER A 137 -28.53 -68.57 -16.91
C SER A 137 -27.93 -69.32 -18.09
#